data_AF-A0A7J2NMQ3-F1
#
_entry.id   AF-A0A7J2NMQ3-F1
#
_cell.length_a   1.000
_cell.length_b   1.000
_cell.length_c   1.000
_cell.angle_alpha   90.00
_cell.angle_beta   90.00
_cell.angle_gamma   90.00
#
_symmetry.space_group_name_H-M   'P 1'
#
loop_
_entity.id
_entity.type
_entity.pdbx_description
1 polymer ?
#
loop_
_entity_poly.entity_id
_entity_poly.type
_entity_poly.pdbx_seq_one_letter_code
_entity_poly.pdbx_strand_id
1 'polypeptide(L)'
;MSYKKIVEMVPVEKREELSDKLLNYLLKTKNEKNMPSSMAKCFLSQWQTGSFDDEVGLAVLLEATALLEPDKTTQYLEQDLQLADVAKAVKDAVQAGGA
;
A
#
# COMPACT_ATOMS: atom_id res chain seq x y z
N MET A 1 9.55 5.28 8.06
CA MET A 1 9.73 5.97 6.77
C MET A 1 8.34 6.33 6.24
N SER A 2 8.14 7.44 5.51
CA SER A 2 6.81 7.73 4.93
C SER A 2 6.54 6.84 3.73
N TYR A 3 5.29 6.43 3.51
CA TYR A 3 4.90 5.57 2.38
C TYR A 3 5.23 6.17 1.01
N LYS A 4 5.22 7.50 0.87
CA LYS A 4 5.69 8.19 -0.36
C LYS A 4 7.14 7.84 -0.70
N LYS A 5 8.05 7.88 0.28
CA LYS A 5 9.47 7.52 0.07
C LYS A 5 9.65 6.04 -0.27
N ILE A 6 8.78 5.18 0.26
CA ILE A 6 8.79 3.75 -0.07
C ILE A 6 8.37 3.54 -1.53
N VAL A 7 7.35 4.27 -2.00
CA VAL A 7 6.87 4.21 -3.38
C VAL A 7 7.91 4.73 -4.38
N GLU A 8 8.72 5.73 -4.01
CA GLU A 8 9.85 6.19 -4.84
C GLU A 8 10.86 5.07 -5.13
N MET A 9 10.96 4.05 -4.26
CA MET A 9 11.81 2.87 -4.48
C MET A 9 11.19 1.84 -5.45
N VAL A 10 9.90 1.95 -5.74
CA VAL A 10 9.19 1.04 -6.65
C VAL A 10 9.44 1.49 -8.10
N PRO A 11 10.01 0.62 -8.96
CA PRO A 11 10.20 0.92 -10.37
C PRO A 11 8.87 1.28 -11.04
N VAL A 12 8.89 2.32 -11.89
CA VAL A 12 7.68 2.89 -12.51
C VAL A 12 6.89 1.81 -13.27
N GLU A 13 7.59 0.94 -13.97
CA GLU A 13 7.04 -0.18 -14.74
C GLU A 13 6.29 -1.24 -13.90
N LYS A 14 6.50 -1.26 -12.57
CA LYS A 14 5.81 -2.16 -11.64
C LYS A 14 4.65 -1.49 -10.88
N ARG A 15 4.48 -0.17 -11.01
CA ARG A 15 3.52 0.61 -10.19
C ARG A 15 2.07 0.29 -10.53
N GLU A 16 1.74 0.11 -11.80
CA GLU A 16 0.39 -0.28 -12.24
C GLU A 16 0.02 -1.67 -11.70
N GLU A 17 0.90 -2.66 -11.90
CA GLU A 17 0.68 -4.03 -11.38
C GLU A 17 0.53 -4.04 -9.85
N LEU A 18 1.38 -3.29 -9.14
CA LEU A 18 1.29 -3.16 -7.70
C LEU A 18 -0.04 -2.51 -7.29
N SER A 19 -0.40 -1.39 -7.91
CA SER A 19 -1.67 -0.69 -7.68
C SER A 19 -2.86 -1.64 -7.79
N ASP A 20 -2.97 -2.36 -8.90
CA ASP A 20 -4.07 -3.30 -9.14
C ASP A 20 -4.13 -4.41 -8.10
N LYS A 21 -2.98 -4.93 -7.68
CA LYS A 21 -2.92 -5.96 -6.64
C LYS A 21 -3.38 -5.42 -5.29
N LEU A 22 -2.88 -4.25 -4.89
CA LEU A 22 -3.21 -3.64 -3.60
C LEU A 22 -4.68 -3.23 -3.54
N LEU A 23 -5.23 -2.69 -4.63
CA LEU A 23 -6.67 -2.44 -4.78
C LEU A 23 -7.48 -3.70 -4.55
N ASN A 24 -7.08 -4.81 -5.17
CA ASN A 24 -7.75 -6.09 -4.99
C ASN A 24 -7.69 -6.59 -3.53
N TYR A 25 -6.60 -6.34 -2.82
CA TYR A 25 -6.49 -6.68 -1.39
C TYR A 25 -7.44 -5.83 -0.54
N LEU A 26 -7.52 -4.52 -0.77
CA LEU A 26 -8.43 -3.64 -0.05
C LEU A 26 -9.90 -3.98 -0.30
N LEU A 27 -10.28 -4.20 -1.56
CA LEU A 27 -11.68 -4.49 -1.91
C LEU A 27 -12.17 -5.86 -1.39
N LYS A 28 -11.25 -6.77 -1.09
CA LYS A 28 -11.55 -8.14 -0.62
C LYS A 28 -11.14 -8.36 0.83
N THR A 29 -10.68 -7.33 1.54
CA THR A 29 -10.27 -7.47 2.94
C THR A 29 -11.47 -7.84 3.79
N LYS A 30 -11.22 -8.61 4.85
CA LYS A 30 -12.18 -8.90 5.92
C LYS A 30 -11.83 -8.13 7.21
N ASN A 31 -10.85 -7.23 7.10
CA ASN A 31 -10.33 -6.42 8.19
C ASN A 31 -10.80 -4.96 8.09
N GLU A 32 -11.87 -4.68 7.35
CA GLU A 32 -12.40 -3.33 7.10
C GLU A 32 -12.69 -2.54 8.38
N LYS A 33 -13.04 -3.24 9.46
CA LYS A 33 -13.22 -2.65 10.81
C LYS A 33 -11.96 -2.00 11.38
N ASN A 34 -10.78 -2.40 10.90
CA ASN A 34 -9.49 -1.85 11.31
C ASN A 34 -9.09 -0.64 10.44
N MET A 35 -9.85 -0.32 9.39
CA MET A 35 -9.57 0.84 8.53
C MET A 35 -10.10 2.12 9.21
N PRO A 36 -9.24 3.08 9.57
CA PRO A 36 -9.70 4.35 10.11
C PRO A 36 -10.56 5.10 9.09
N SER A 37 -11.62 5.79 9.54
CA SER A 37 -12.49 6.55 8.64
C SER A 37 -11.75 7.65 7.87
N SER A 38 -10.68 8.21 8.43
CA SER A 38 -9.81 9.17 7.75
C SER A 38 -9.10 8.54 6.54
N MET A 39 -8.60 7.32 6.70
CA MET A 39 -7.95 6.54 5.64
C MET A 39 -8.96 6.13 4.56
N ALA A 40 -10.15 5.66 4.96
CA ALA A 40 -11.22 5.34 4.03
C ALA A 40 -11.64 6.55 3.18
N LYS A 41 -11.76 7.74 3.80
CA LYS A 41 -12.05 8.99 3.09
C LYS A 41 -10.93 9.38 2.12
N CYS A 42 -9.67 9.23 2.53
CA CYS A 42 -8.52 9.51 1.68
C CYS A 42 -8.52 8.61 0.43
N PHE A 43 -8.72 7.31 0.62
CA PHE A 43 -8.85 6.34 -0.46
C PHE A 43 -9.99 6.69 -1.43
N LEU A 44 -11.19 6.98 -0.93
CA LEU A 44 -12.34 7.37 -1.75
C LEU A 44 -12.11 8.67 -2.51
N SER A 45 -11.46 9.66 -1.88
CA SER A 45 -11.10 10.92 -2.53
C SER A 45 -10.11 10.69 -3.68
N GLN A 46 -9.09 9.87 -3.47
CA GLN A 46 -8.12 9.52 -4.51
C GLN A 46 -8.81 8.80 -5.67
N TRP A 47 -9.69 7.83 -5.38
CA TRP A 47 -10.45 7.10 -6.39
C TRP A 47 -11.27 8.02 -7.31
N GLN A 48 -11.84 9.09 -6.75
CA GLN A 48 -12.68 10.02 -7.51
C GLN A 48 -11.90 11.02 -8.36
N THR A 49 -10.66 11.34 -7.98
CA THR A 49 -9.93 12.51 -8.50
C THR A 49 -8.60 12.19 -9.16
N GLY A 50 -8.09 10.96 -9.02
CA GLY A 50 -6.79 10.56 -9.53
C GLY A 50 -6.70 9.07 -9.86
N SER A 51 -5.48 8.64 -10.16
CA SER A 51 -5.13 7.23 -10.34
C SER A 51 -4.42 6.69 -9.10
N PHE A 52 -4.21 5.38 -9.08
CA PHE A 52 -3.53 4.69 -7.98
C PHE A 52 -2.12 4.19 -8.34
N ASP A 53 -1.70 4.36 -9.60
CA ASP A 53 -0.37 4.05 -10.11
C ASP A 53 0.62 5.23 -9.99
N ASP A 54 0.13 6.44 -9.63
CA ASP A 54 0.97 7.58 -9.28
C ASP A 54 1.51 7.47 -7.85
N GLU A 55 2.48 8.31 -7.50
CA GLU A 55 3.17 8.22 -6.20
C GLU A 55 2.26 8.48 -4.99
N VAL A 56 1.23 9.30 -5.17
CA VAL A 56 0.32 9.69 -4.10
C VAL A 56 -0.70 8.59 -3.87
N GLY A 57 -1.36 8.12 -4.94
CA GLY A 57 -2.34 7.06 -4.88
C GLY A 57 -1.73 5.74 -4.46
N LEU A 58 -0.56 5.39 -4.99
CA LEU A 58 0.12 4.16 -4.63
C LEU A 58 0.58 4.18 -3.17
N ALA A 59 0.98 5.34 -2.64
CA ALA A 59 1.32 5.47 -1.22
C ALA A 59 0.08 5.25 -0.33
N VAL A 60 -1.09 5.77 -0.71
CA VAL A 60 -2.35 5.54 0.01
C VAL A 60 -2.72 4.06 0.01
N LEU A 61 -2.60 3.38 -1.13
CA LEU A 61 -2.85 1.94 -1.21
C LEU A 61 -1.88 1.14 -0.37
N LEU A 62 -0.59 1.46 -0.45
CA LEU A 62 0.45 0.74 0.25
C LEU A 62 0.29 0.89 1.77
N GLU A 63 -0.04 2.10 2.24
CA GLU A 63 -0.34 2.34 3.65
C GLU A 63 -1.56 1.55 4.11
N ALA A 64 -2.66 1.61 3.36
CA ALA A 64 -3.89 0.93 3.74
C ALA A 64 -3.74 -0.60 3.73
N THR A 65 -3.07 -1.16 2.73
CA THR A 65 -2.84 -2.60 2.63
C THR A 65 -1.80 -3.10 3.63
N ALA A 66 -0.77 -2.32 3.94
CA ALA A 66 0.17 -2.65 5.01
C ALA A 66 -0.49 -2.65 6.39
N LEU A 67 -1.52 -1.83 6.61
CA LEU A 67 -2.31 -1.85 7.84
C LEU A 67 -3.27 -3.04 7.91
N LEU A 68 -4.00 -3.30 6.82
CA LEU A 68 -5.12 -4.25 6.83
C LEU A 68 -4.73 -5.68 6.46
N GLU A 69 -3.69 -5.84 5.65
CA GLU A 69 -3.24 -7.10 5.09
C GLU A 69 -1.68 -7.13 5.06
N PRO A 70 -0.99 -6.90 6.20
CA PRO A 70 0.47 -6.74 6.26
C PRO A 70 1.23 -7.93 5.65
N ASP A 71 0.81 -9.15 5.97
CA ASP A 71 1.46 -10.37 5.49
C ASP A 71 1.32 -10.51 3.98
N LYS A 72 0.11 -10.32 3.44
CA LYS A 72 -0.14 -10.40 1.98
C LYS A 72 0.61 -9.32 1.22
N THR A 73 0.62 -8.10 1.76
CA THR A 73 1.27 -6.93 1.14
C THR A 73 2.78 -7.15 1.06
N THR A 74 3.39 -7.54 2.18
CA THR A 74 4.84 -7.75 2.23
C THR A 74 5.28 -8.99 1.46
N GLN A 75 4.50 -10.07 1.49
CA GLN A 75 4.76 -11.27 0.70
C GLN A 75 4.73 -10.97 -0.81
N TYR A 76 3.72 -10.25 -1.29
CA TYR A 76 3.60 -9.90 -2.71
C TYR A 76 4.76 -9.01 -3.20
N LEU A 77 5.14 -8.01 -2.39
CA LEU A 77 6.30 -7.17 -2.68
C LEU A 77 7.59 -7.99 -2.76
N GLU A 78 7.81 -8.90 -1.81
CA GLU A 78 9.04 -9.67 -1.68
C GLU A 78 9.16 -10.79 -2.72
N GLN A 79 8.10 -11.56 -2.94
CA GLN A 79 8.13 -12.80 -3.72
C GLN A 79 7.69 -12.59 -5.17
N ASP A 80 6.54 -11.94 -5.38
CA ASP A 80 5.97 -11.78 -6.72
C ASP A 80 6.65 -10.64 -7.48
N LEU A 81 6.84 -9.48 -6.84
CA LEU A 81 7.50 -8.32 -7.46
C LEU A 81 9.02 -8.31 -7.29
N GLN A 82 9.60 -9.21 -6.47
CA GLN A 82 11.03 -9.29 -6.19
C GLN A 82 11.63 -7.97 -5.64
N LEU A 83 10.85 -7.22 -4.86
CA LEU A 83 11.21 -5.94 -4.25
C LEU A 83 11.47 -6.11 -2.74
N ALA A 84 12.47 -6.93 -2.39
CA ALA A 84 12.79 -7.26 -1.00
C ALA A 84 13.07 -6.02 -0.13
N ASP A 85 13.76 -5.01 -0.67
CA ASP A 85 14.06 -3.76 0.05
C ASP A 85 12.80 -2.93 0.33
N VAL A 86 11.85 -2.91 -0.61
CA VAL A 86 10.55 -2.26 -0.45
C VAL A 86 9.72 -3.00 0.60
N ALA A 87 9.67 -4.33 0.54
CA ALA A 87 8.97 -5.15 1.52
C ALA A 87 9.53 -4.93 2.94
N LYS A 88 10.85 -4.84 3.09
CA LYS A 88 11.50 -4.50 4.35
C LYS A 88 11.12 -3.10 4.84
N ALA A 89 11.18 -2.09 3.98
CA ALA A 89 10.80 -0.73 4.34
C ALA A 89 9.32 -0.62 4.79
N VAL A 90 8.42 -1.40 4.19
CA VAL A 90 7.02 -1.50 4.61
C VAL A 90 6.90 -2.15 5.99
N LYS A 91 7.59 -3.28 6.24
CA LYS A 91 7.61 -3.93 7.57
C LYS A 91 8.08 -2.95 8.66
N ASP A 92 9.15 -2.22 8.40
CA ASP A 92 9.70 -1.22 9.33
C ASP A 92 8.72 -0.05 9.56
N ALA A 93 8.00 0.40 8.52
CA ALA A 93 7.02 1.47 8.63
C ALA A 93 5.79 1.07 9.48
N VAL A 94 5.31 -0.17 9.33
CA VAL A 94 4.20 -0.70 10.15
C VAL A 94 4.61 -0.80 11.62
N GLN A 95 5.83 -1.27 11.90
CA GLN A 95 6.35 -1.39 13.28
C GLN A 95 6.60 -0.03 13.93
N ALA A 96 7.02 0.97 13.16
CA ALA A 96 7.22 2.34 13.66
C ALA A 96 5.92 3.13 13.87
N GLY A 97 4.81 2.72 13.25
CA GLY A 97 3.47 3.32 13.42
C GLY A 97 2.65 2.70 14.55
N GLY A 98 3.20 1.71 15.28
CA GLY A 98 2.59 1.10 16.46
C GLY A 98 3.01 1.79 17.75
N ALA A 99 2.60 3.04 17.95
CA ALA A 99 2.67 3.75 19.22
C ALA A 99 1.46 4.70 19.37
#